data_AF-A0AAN6NBA4-F1
#
_entry.id   AF-A0AAN6NBA4-F1
#
_cell.length_a   1.000
_cell.length_b   1.000
_cell.length_c   1.000
_cell.angle_alpha   90.00
_cell.angle_beta   90.00
_cell.angle_gamma   90.00
#
_symmetry.space_group_name_H-M   'P 1'
#
loop_
_entity.id
_entity.type
_entity.pdbx_description
1 polymer ?
#
loop_
_entity_poly.entity_id
_entity_poly.type
_entity_poly.pdbx_seq_one_letter_code
_entity_poly.pdbx_strand_id
1 'polypeptide(L)' 'MKFIFAAVFALAAVVAAYSDEDHDAFIRRQANNIQQMDPSVPAMTDQNGNVIPFDAANVYQDALAKGL' A
#
# COMPACT_ATOMS: atom_id res chain seq x y z
N MET A 1 -43.91 -6.71 -9.78
CA MET A 1 -43.25 -7.97 -10.21
C MET A 1 -42.01 -7.73 -11.07
N LYS A 2 -42.11 -7.12 -12.26
CA LYS A 2 -40.97 -6.92 -13.19
C LYS A 2 -39.74 -6.21 -12.56
N PHE A 3 -39.96 -5.16 -11.78
CA PHE A 3 -38.87 -4.41 -11.14
C PHE A 3 -38.22 -5.14 -9.96
N ILE A 4 -38.94 -6.07 -9.31
CA ILE A 4 -38.39 -6.89 -8.23
C ILE A 4 -37.39 -7.90 -8.81
N PHE A 5 -37.75 -8.55 -9.93
CA PHE A 5 -36.83 -9.46 -10.62
C PHE A 5 -35.58 -8.75 -11.12
N ALA A 6 -35.71 -7.53 -11.65
CA ALA A 6 -34.57 -6.73 -12.07
C ALA A 6 -33.64 -6.36 -10.90
N ALA A 7 -34.21 -5.99 -9.74
CA ALA A 7 -33.43 -5.66 -8.55
C ALA A 7 -32.67 -6.87 -7.98
N VAL A 8 -33.31 -8.04 -7.94
CA VAL A 8 -32.67 -9.28 -7.45
C VAL A 8 -31.56 -9.73 -8.42
N PHE A 9 -31.78 -9.63 -9.73
CA PHE A 9 -30.75 -9.94 -10.72
C PHE A 9 -29.56 -8.99 -10.66
N ALA A 10 -29.81 -7.69 -10.46
CA ALA A 10 -28.75 -6.70 -10.30
C ALA A 10 -27.90 -6.99 -9.05
N LEU A 11 -28.52 -7.36 -7.94
CA LEU A 11 -27.82 -7.71 -6.71
C LEU A 11 -26.95 -8.97 -6.89
N ALA A 12 -27.50 -10.01 -7.53
CA ALA A 12 -26.76 -11.24 -7.81
C ALA A 12 -25.57 -11.01 -8.75
N ALA A 13 -25.72 -10.13 -9.75
CA ALA A 13 -24.65 -9.77 -10.67
C ALA A 13 -23.48 -9.04 -9.97
N VAL A 14 -23.77 -8.17 -9.00
CA VAL A 14 -22.74 -7.48 -8.20
C VAL A 14 -21.95 -8.46 -7.34
N VAL A 15 -22.63 -9.41 -6.68
CA VAL A 15 -21.96 -10.43 -5.86
C VAL A 15 -21.07 -11.35 -6.71
N ALA A 16 -21.49 -11.69 -7.93
CA ALA A 16 -20.69 -12.51 -8.84
C ALA A 16 -19.51 -11.76 -9.49
N ALA A 17 -19.60 -10.43 -9.60
CA ALA A 17 -18.55 -9.59 -10.17
C ALA A 17 -17.48 -9.18 -9.15
N TYR A 18 -17.79 -9.23 -7.85
CA TYR A 18 -16.85 -8.89 -6.80
C TYR A 18 -15.91 -10.08 -6.53
N SER A 19 -14.64 -9.92 -6.90
CA SER A 19 -13.58 -10.89 -6.60
C SER A 19 -13.11 -10.69 -5.16
N ASP A 20 -12.96 -11.77 -4.38
CA ASP A 20 -12.36 -11.74 -3.04
C ASP A 20 -10.94 -11.11 -3.05
N GLU A 21 -10.30 -11.13 -4.21
CA GLU A 21 -8.96 -10.60 -4.43
C GLU A 21 -8.87 -9.08 -4.22
N ASP A 22 -9.94 -8.31 -4.49
CA ASP A 22 -9.97 -6.85 -4.30
C ASP A 22 -10.13 -6.46 -2.83
N HIS A 23 -10.80 -7.29 -2.02
CA HIS A 23 -10.96 -7.03 -0.59
C HIS A 23 -9.65 -7.26 0.18
N ASP A 24 -8.90 -8.31 -0.20
CA ASP A 24 -7.60 -8.62 0.39
C ASP A 24 -6.45 -7.78 -0.20
N ALA A 25 -6.59 -7.24 -1.41
CA ALA A 25 -5.59 -6.36 -2.02
C ALA A 25 -5.30 -5.11 -1.18
N PHE A 26 -6.32 -4.56 -0.51
CA PHE A 26 -6.15 -3.42 0.40
C PHE A 26 -5.30 -3.79 1.62
N ILE A 27 -5.54 -4.96 2.21
CA ILE A 27 -4.79 -5.44 3.37
C ILE A 27 -3.36 -5.84 2.98
N ARG A 28 -3.13 -6.45 1.81
CA ARG A 28 -1.78 -6.86 1.36
C ARG A 28 -0.79 -5.69 1.25
N ARG A 29 -1.25 -4.49 0.87
CA ARG A 29 -0.36 -3.30 0.76
C ARG A 29 0.17 -2.83 2.12
N GLN A 30 -0.53 -3.15 3.21
CA GLN A 30 -0.16 -2.75 4.56
C GLN A 30 0.41 -3.94 5.36
N ALA A 31 -0.23 -5.10 5.33
CA ALA A 31 0.13 -6.24 6.17
C ALA A 31 1.49 -6.86 5.85
N ASN A 32 1.95 -6.85 4.59
CA ASN A 32 3.24 -7.46 4.24
C ASN A 32 4.47 -6.57 4.53
N ASN A 33 4.29 -5.30 4.88
CA ASN A 33 5.41 -4.39 5.20
C ASN A 33 5.35 -3.80 6.63
N ILE A 34 4.25 -3.98 7.37
CA ILE A 34 4.10 -3.41 8.72
C ILE A 34 4.96 -4.13 9.77
N GLN A 35 5.40 -5.37 9.54
CA GLN A 35 6.14 -6.12 10.55
C GLN A 35 7.63 -5.75 10.68
N GLN A 36 8.19 -4.83 9.89
CA GLN A 36 9.65 -4.62 9.88
C GLN A 36 10.18 -3.19 9.82
N MET A 37 9.31 -2.16 9.77
CA MET A 37 9.78 -0.78 9.87
C MET A 37 9.20 -0.06 11.06
N ASP A 38 10.11 0.45 11.89
CA ASP A 38 9.80 1.37 12.97
C ASP A 38 9.34 2.70 12.36
N PRO A 39 8.07 3.11 12.57
CA PRO A 39 7.53 4.35 12.01
C PRO A 39 8.15 5.61 12.62
N SER A 40 8.96 5.49 13.67
CA SER A 40 9.74 6.59 14.24
C SER A 40 11.05 6.86 13.49
N VAL A 41 11.43 5.98 12.56
CA VAL A 41 12.70 6.07 11.80
C VAL A 41 12.42 6.55 10.37
N PRO A 42 13.24 7.46 9.81
CA PRO A 42 13.10 7.88 8.42
C PRO A 42 13.24 6.70 7.44
N ALA A 43 12.43 6.73 6.37
CA ALA A 43 12.40 5.70 5.33
C ALA A 43 12.44 6.34 3.92
N MET A 44 12.81 5.55 2.92
CA MET A 44 12.83 5.93 1.51
C MET A 44 12.26 4.82 0.62
N THR A 45 12.04 5.12 -0.67
CA THR A 45 11.50 4.15 -1.65
C THR A 45 12.60 3.70 -2.61
N ASP A 46 12.74 2.39 -2.80
CA ASP A 46 13.69 1.82 -3.76
C ASP A 46 13.16 1.88 -5.21
N GLN A 47 13.99 1.45 -6.18
CA GLN A 47 13.64 1.47 -7.61
C GLN A 47 12.43 0.58 -7.95
N ASN A 48 12.11 -0.39 -7.09
CA ASN A 48 11.03 -1.35 -7.28
C ASN A 48 9.75 -0.91 -6.54
N GLY A 49 9.78 0.24 -5.86
CA GLY A 49 8.65 0.75 -5.08
C GLY A 49 8.56 0.19 -3.66
N ASN A 50 9.56 -0.54 -3.17
CA ASN A 50 9.57 -1.01 -1.79
C ASN A 50 9.99 0.11 -0.85
N VAL A 51 9.42 0.13 0.34
CA VAL A 51 9.84 1.05 1.40
C VAL A 51 11.01 0.41 2.15
N ILE A 52 12.11 1.15 2.28
CA ILE A 52 13.35 0.71 2.92
C ILE A 52 13.82 1.77 3.95
N PRO A 53 14.63 1.40 4.96
CA PRO A 53 15.21 2.38 5.88
C PRO A 53 16.04 3.44 5.14
N PHE A 54 15.96 4.69 5.60
CA PHE A 54 16.79 5.76 5.05
C PHE A 54 18.27 5.56 5.40
N ASP A 55 19.13 5.59 4.38
CA ASP A 55 20.57 5.47 4.56
C ASP A 55 21.24 6.85 4.61
N ALA A 56 21.39 7.40 5.81
CA ALA A 56 22.04 8.68 6.02
C ALA A 56 23.56 8.67 5.73
N ALA A 57 24.20 7.49 5.68
CA ALA A 57 25.64 7.37 5.49
C ALA A 57 26.05 7.68 4.03
N ASN A 58 25.15 7.43 3.08
CA ASN A 58 25.37 7.64 1.65
C ASN A 58 24.73 8.94 1.12
N VAL A 59 24.27 9.83 2.01
CA VAL A 59 23.73 11.14 1.64
C VAL A 59 24.82 12.19 1.73
N TYR A 60 24.90 13.07 0.72
CA TYR A 60 25.80 14.21 0.76
C TYR A 60 25.38 15.18 1.88
N GLN A 61 26.26 15.34 2.87
CA GLN A 61 26.05 16.22 4.01
C GLN A 61 26.87 17.49 3.82
N ASP A 62 26.26 18.53 3.25
CA ASP A 62 26.91 19.81 2.95
C ASP A 62 27.55 20.45 4.19
N ALA A 63 26.90 20.36 5.36
CA ALA A 63 27.43 20.89 6.62
C ALA A 63 28.74 20.17 7.04
N LEU A 64 28.76 18.84 7.02
CA LEU A 64 29.97 18.05 7.29
C LEU A 64 31.05 18.32 6.24
N ALA A 65 30.69 18.41 4.96
CA ALA A 65 31.63 18.72 3.88
C ALA A 65 32.27 20.12 4.03
N LYS A 66 31.54 21.06 4.64
CA LYS A 66 32.00 22.42 4.97
C LYS A 66 32.67 22.53 6.35
N GLY A 67 32.74 21.43 7.11
CA GLY A 67 33.38 21.39 8.43
C GLY A 67 32.62 22.16 9.53
N LEU A 68 31.29 22.24 9.41
CA LEU A 68 30.39 22.86 10.39
C LEU A 68 29.92 21.87 11.45
#